data_AF-Q2KL15-F1
#
_entry.id   AF-Q2KL15-F1
#
_cell.length_a   1.000
_cell.length_b   1.000
_cell.length_c   1.000
_cell.angle_alpha   90.00
_cell.angle_beta   90.00
_cell.angle_gamma   90.00
#
_symmetry.space_group_name_H-M   'P 1'
#
loop_
_entity.id
_entity.type
_entity.pdbx_description
1 polymer ?
#
loop_
_entity_poly.entity_id
_entity_poly.type
_entity_poly.pdbx_seq_one_letter_code
_entity_poly.pdbx_strand_id
1 'polypeptide(L)'
;MSKVSRDTLYEAVKEVLQGSLAKPRKFVESVELQISLKNYDPQKDKRFSGTVRLKTLPRPKFSVCVLGDQQHCDEAKAAELPHM
;
A
#
# COMPACT_ATOMS: atom_id res chain seq x y z
N MET A 1 12.14 -12.88 -16.90
CA MET A 1 11.42 -12.28 -15.76
C MET A 1 9.97 -12.09 -16.21
N SER A 2 9.08 -13.02 -15.87
CA SER A 2 7.68 -12.93 -16.28
C SER A 2 7.04 -11.74 -15.58
N LYS A 3 6.78 -10.67 -16.32
CA LYS A 3 5.99 -9.55 -15.83
C LYS A 3 4.55 -10.05 -15.73
N VAL A 4 3.89 -9.82 -14.59
CA VAL A 4 2.44 -10.02 -14.47
C VAL A 4 1.79 -9.31 -15.65
N SER A 5 1.00 -10.04 -16.45
CA SER A 5 0.33 -9.43 -17.59
C SER A 5 -0.70 -8.42 -17.08
N ARG A 6 -0.91 -7.35 -17.84
CA ARG A 6 -1.93 -6.35 -17.47
C ARG A 6 -3.32 -6.99 -17.41
N ASP A 7 -3.58 -7.93 -18.30
CA ASP A 7 -4.86 -8.61 -18.42
C ASP A 7 -5.18 -9.43 -17.16
N THR A 8 -4.22 -10.24 -16.68
CA THR A 8 -4.39 -11.01 -15.43
C THR A 8 -4.62 -10.09 -14.23
N LEU A 9 -3.98 -8.91 -14.21
CA LEU A 9 -4.18 -7.94 -13.14
C LEU A 9 -5.60 -7.35 -13.17
N TYR A 10 -6.10 -6.95 -14.34
CA TYR A 10 -7.45 -6.41 -14.47
C TYR A 10 -8.53 -7.45 -14.17
N GLU A 11 -8.33 -8.69 -14.59
CA GLU A 11 -9.24 -9.80 -14.29
C GLU A 11 -9.34 -10.06 -12.79
N ALA A 12 -8.21 -10.18 -12.10
CA ALA A 12 -8.17 -10.42 -10.65
C ALA A 12 -8.86 -9.30 -9.86
N VAL A 13 -8.65 -8.03 -10.24
CA VAL A 13 -9.31 -6.89 -9.60
C VAL A 13 -10.83 -6.95 -9.80
N LYS A 14 -11.27 -7.30 -11.01
CA LYS A 14 -12.70 -7.40 -11.34
C LYS A 14 -13.38 -8.51 -10.54
N GLU A 15 -12.72 -9.65 -10.37
CA GLU A 15 -13.24 -10.78 -9.60
C GLU A 15 -13.44 -10.41 -8.11
N VAL A 16 -12.44 -9.76 -7.50
CA VAL A 16 -12.54 -9.29 -6.10
C VAL A 16 -13.70 -8.31 -5.93
N LEU A 17 -13.85 -7.35 -6.85
CA LEU A 17 -14.97 -6.39 -6.84
C LEU A 17 -16.32 -7.09 -7.01
N GLN A 18 -16.41 -8.07 -7.91
CA GLN A 18 -17.64 -8.82 -8.13
C GLN A 18 -18.04 -9.62 -6.89
N GLY A 19 -17.08 -10.24 -6.19
CA GLY A 19 -17.33 -10.94 -4.92
C GLY A 19 -17.86 -10.03 -3.81
N SER A 20 -17.36 -8.80 -3.73
CA SER A 20 -17.86 -7.78 -2.81
C SER A 20 -19.30 -7.37 -3.11
N LEU A 21 -19.60 -7.12 -4.39
CA LEU A 21 -20.95 -6.71 -4.84
C LEU A 21 -21.99 -7.83 -4.74
N ALA A 22 -21.59 -9.08 -4.97
CA ALA A 22 -22.50 -10.23 -4.89
C ALA A 22 -23.00 -10.50 -3.46
N LYS A 23 -22.19 -10.16 -2.44
CA LYS A 23 -22.57 -10.35 -1.03
C LYS A 23 -22.16 -9.13 -0.19
N PRO A 24 -22.95 -8.03 -0.24
CA PRO A 24 -22.61 -6.80 0.46
C PRO A 24 -22.57 -7.03 1.97
N ARG A 25 -21.43 -6.70 2.58
CA ARG A 25 -21.24 -6.75 4.03
C ARG A 25 -21.58 -5.40 4.66
N LYS A 26 -22.09 -5.39 5.89
CA LYS A 26 -22.45 -4.16 6.63
C LYS A 26 -21.24 -3.42 7.24
N PHE A 27 -20.05 -3.62 6.69
CA PHE A 27 -18.81 -3.02 7.16
C PHE A 27 -17.84 -2.78 6.00
N VAL A 28 -16.83 -1.93 6.20
CA VAL A 28 -15.80 -1.65 5.19
C VAL A 28 -14.86 -2.85 5.07
N GLU A 29 -14.83 -3.48 3.90
CA GLU A 29 -14.00 -4.65 3.64
C GLU A 29 -12.51 -4.27 3.58
N SER A 30 -11.66 -5.13 4.16
CA SER A 30 -10.20 -5.02 4.04
C SER A 30 -9.70 -6.03 3.02
N VAL A 31 -8.81 -5.59 2.13
CA VAL A 31 -8.13 -6.47 1.16
C VAL A 31 -6.68 -6.62 1.60
N GLU A 32 -6.20 -7.86 1.70
CA GLU A 32 -4.81 -8.17 1.99
C GLU A 32 -4.06 -8.49 0.71
N LEU A 33 -2.86 -7.90 0.56
CA LEU A 33 -1.95 -8.21 -0.54
C LEU A 33 -0.87 -9.17 -0.02
N GLN A 34 -0.90 -10.41 -0.50
CA GLN A 34 0.14 -11.39 -0.20
C GLN A 34 1.12 -11.51 -1.37
N ILE A 35 2.41 -11.42 -1.08
CA ILE A 35 3.49 -11.61 -2.05
C ILE A 35 4.19 -12.91 -1.70
N SER A 36 4.21 -13.86 -2.64
CA SER A 36 5.00 -15.08 -2.51
C SER A 36 6.29 -14.93 -3.32
N LEU A 37 7.43 -15.11 -2.66
CA LEU A 37 8.74 -15.14 -3.30
C LEU A 37 9.14 -16.60 -3.51
N LYS A 38 9.29 -17.02 -4.78
CA LYS A 38 9.80 -18.35 -5.12
C LYS A 38 11.32 -18.28 -5.26
N ASN A 39 12.03 -19.27 -4.74
CA ASN A 39 13.48 -19.42 -4.86
C ASN A 39 14.30 -18.25 -4.29
N TYR A 40 13.80 -17.58 -3.24
CA TYR A 40 14.52 -16.52 -2.56
C TYR A 40 15.25 -17.07 -1.32
N ASP A 41 16.57 -16.88 -1.27
CA ASP A 41 17.42 -17.23 -0.14
C ASP A 41 17.78 -15.95 0.65
N PRO A 42 17.24 -15.75 1.87
CA PRO A 42 17.51 -14.54 2.67
C PRO A 42 18.98 -14.30 3.03
N GLN A 43 19.85 -15.32 2.93
CA GLN A 43 21.27 -15.21 3.23
C GLN A 43 22.11 -14.84 2.01
N LYS A 44 21.68 -15.25 0.81
CA LYS A 44 22.43 -15.04 -0.44
C LYS A 44 21.88 -13.91 -1.28
N ASP A 45 20.56 -13.73 -1.27
CA ASP A 45 19.88 -12.76 -2.12
C ASP A 45 19.70 -11.42 -1.41
N LYS A 46 19.95 -10.33 -2.16
CA LYS A 46 19.78 -8.97 -1.66
C LYS A 46 18.34 -8.78 -1.16
N ARG A 47 18.19 -8.22 0.04
CA ARG A 47 16.88 -7.86 0.58
C ARG A 47 16.15 -6.93 -0.37
N PHE A 48 14.93 -7.31 -0.75
CA PHE A 48 14.04 -6.43 -1.50
C PHE A 48 13.56 -5.30 -0.59
N SER A 49 14.04 -4.08 -0.82
CA SER A 49 13.53 -2.85 -0.20
C SER A 49 12.76 -2.04 -1.23
N GLY A 50 11.61 -2.56 -1.67
CA GLY A 50 10.69 -1.83 -2.54
C GLY A 50 9.75 -0.95 -1.73
N THR A 51 9.88 0.37 -1.82
CA THR A 51 8.87 1.29 -1.28
C THR A 51 7.85 1.58 -2.38
N VAL A 52 6.57 1.30 -2.13
CA VAL A 52 5.48 1.59 -3.06
C VAL A 52 4.55 2.61 -2.43
N ARG A 53 4.33 3.74 -3.10
CA ARG A 53 3.34 4.74 -2.69
C ARG A 53 2.00 4.37 -3.29
N LEU A 54 1.04 4.02 -2.43
CA LEU A 54 -0.35 3.82 -2.85
C LEU A 54 -1.02 5.18 -3.07
N LYS A 55 -1.87 5.29 -4.10
CA LYS A 55 -2.63 6.52 -4.38
C LYS A 55 -3.76 6.76 -3.38
N THR A 56 -4.33 5.68 -2.85
CA THR A 56 -5.42 5.72 -1.88
C THR A 56 -4.88 5.46 -0.47
N LEU A 57 -5.39 6.21 0.51
CA LEU A 57 -5.05 6.00 1.93
C LEU A 57 -5.77 4.74 2.43
N PRO A 58 -5.05 3.64 2.74
CA PRO A 58 -5.68 2.38 3.13
C PRO A 58 -6.28 2.45 4.55
N ARG A 59 -5.79 3.35 5.40
CA ARG A 59 -6.28 3.54 6.77
C ARG A 59 -6.43 5.03 7.09
N PRO A 60 -7.62 5.63 6.89
CA PRO A 60 -7.85 7.06 7.09
C PRO A 60 -7.61 7.56 8.52
N LYS A 61 -7.69 6.67 9.52
CA LYS A 61 -7.50 7.00 10.93
C LYS A 61 -6.03 7.11 11.37
N PHE A 62 -5.07 6.70 10.53
CA PHE A 62 -3.66 6.82 10.86
C PHE A 62 -3.15 8.20 10.45
N SER A 63 -2.77 9.01 11.43
CA SER A 63 -2.04 10.26 11.23
C SER A 63 -0.55 10.00 11.40
N VAL A 64 0.27 10.68 10.59
CA VAL A 64 1.73 10.69 10.73
C VAL A 64 2.14 12.05 11.29
N CYS A 65 3.01 12.08 12.30
CA CYS A 65 3.59 13.30 12.83
C CYS A 65 5.04 13.41 12.34
N VAL A 66 5.43 14.58 11.84
CA VAL A 66 6.81 14.88 11.42
C VAL A 66 7.59 15.39 12.63
N LEU A 67 8.67 14.69 13.00
CA LEU A 67 9.63 15.17 13.97
C LEU A 67 10.89 15.60 13.22
N GLY A 68 11.27 16.86 13.32
CA GLY A 68 12.37 17.38 12.52
C GLY A 68 12.91 18.72 13.02
N ASP A 69 13.87 19.25 12.28
CA ASP A 69 14.36 20.62 12.50
C ASP A 69 13.35 21.65 11.96
N GLN A 70 13.69 22.93 12.13
CA GLN A 70 12.83 24.04 11.70
C GLN A 70 12.41 23.96 10.23
N GLN A 71 13.29 23.49 9.33
CA GLN A 71 13.00 23.37 7.91
C GLN A 71 11.91 22.30 7.65
N HIS A 72 12.03 21.15 8.29
CA HIS A 72 11.03 20.08 8.16
C HIS A 72 9.68 20.48 8.77
N CYS A 73 9.70 21.27 9.86
CA CYS A 73 8.49 21.82 10.47
C CYS A 73 7.79 22.82 9.55
N ASP A 74 8.54 23.68 8.85
CA ASP A 74 7.97 24.63 7.87
C ASP A 74 7.35 23.91 6.66
N GLU A 75 8.00 22.86 6.15
CA GLU A 75 7.46 22.01 5.08
C GLU A 75 6.20 21.24 5.52
N ALA A 76 6.21 20.68 6.73
CA ALA A 76 5.05 19.98 7.30
C ALA A 76 3.87 20.93 7.53
N LYS A 77 4.14 22.16 7.98
CA LYS A 77 3.13 23.21 8.15
C LYS A 77 2.50 23.61 6.82
N ALA A 78 3.29 23.73 5.75
CA ALA A 78 2.78 23.98 4.41
C ALA A 78 1.92 22.82 3.86
N ALA A 79 2.21 21.59 4.29
CA ALA A 79 1.47 20.38 3.94
C ALA A 79 0.29 20.07 4.88
N GLU A 80 0.00 20.96 5.85
CA GLU A 80 -1.04 20.77 6.89
C GLU A 80 -0.86 19.48 7.73
N LEU A 81 0.39 19.03 7.89
CA LEU A 81 0.73 17.84 8.65
C LEU A 81 1.08 18.19 10.11
N PRO A 82 0.68 17.34 11.09
CA PRO A 82 1.15 17.46 12.47
C PRO A 82 2.68 17.41 12.52
N HIS A 83 3.30 18.35 13.21
CA HIS A 83 4.74 18.41 13.41
C HIS A 83 5.08 18.79 14.85
N MET A 84 6.23 18.35 15.33
CA MET A 84 6.80 18.67 16.64
C MET A 84 8.31 18.83 16.55
#